data_AF-A0A815K7S3-F1
#
_entry.id   AF-A0A815K7S3-F1
#
_cell.length_a   1.000
_cell.length_b   1.000
_cell.length_c   1.000
_cell.angle_alpha   90.00
_cell.angle_beta   90.00
_cell.angle_gamma   90.00
#
_symmetry.space_group_name_H-M   'P 1'
#
loop_
_entity.id
_entity.type
_entity.pdbx_description
1 polymer ?
#
loop_
_entity_poly.entity_id
_entity_poly.type
_entity_poly.pdbx_seq_one_letter_code
_entity_poly.pdbx_strand_id
1 'polypeptide(L)'
;MGRVPYPIRRHNRAMISATAGTCGGAGSSGDVSLYCHPDMHISVFIHESAHSADRGTSGTSDWHSAVQQDSCVPDPYGNSNYADNFAQVAVLWTHLVGERQHNNLGGDQFVCMKNQLQQISRVLDAWRIQAPRNTLQAGQQLEQDEALTSPNGAYRLVLQVDGNLVLYVSENTLPANALWTTGSFRRGPHRFEVQRDGNLVIYDGNNQPSWASNTHGQSANHGHLALQDDGNLVFYDNNHQPIWASNTCCFIAPRV
;
A
#
# COMPACT_ATOMS: atom_id res chain seq x y z
N MET A 1 7.02 -11.96 10.17
CA MET A 1 7.17 -12.01 8.70
C MET A 1 6.96 -10.60 8.17
N GLY A 2 7.98 -10.01 7.53
CA GLY A 2 7.88 -8.67 6.95
C GLY A 2 6.84 -8.64 5.84
N ARG A 3 5.92 -7.67 5.88
CA ARG A 3 4.95 -7.46 4.80
C ARG A 3 5.65 -6.73 3.66
N VAL A 4 5.43 -7.17 2.42
CA VAL A 4 5.92 -6.42 1.25
C VAL A 4 5.13 -5.11 1.12
N PRO A 5 5.79 -3.95 1.01
CA PRO A 5 5.13 -2.66 0.85
C PRO A 5 4.12 -2.68 -0.30
N TYR A 6 2.95 -2.06 -0.09
CA TYR A 6 1.90 -1.90 -1.11
C TYR A 6 2.43 -1.43 -2.47
N PRO A 7 3.34 -0.44 -2.54
CA PRO A 7 3.85 0.07 -3.82
C PRO A 7 4.54 -1.01 -4.66
N ILE A 8 5.21 -1.97 -4.02
CA ILE A 8 5.91 -3.06 -4.71
C ILE A 8 4.89 -4.13 -5.17
N ARG A 9 3.97 -4.55 -4.29
CA ARG A 9 3.06 -5.66 -4.61
C ARG A 9 1.89 -5.29 -5.53
N ARG A 10 1.41 -4.04 -5.51
CA ARG A 10 0.23 -3.63 -6.31
C ARG A 10 0.45 -3.66 -7.82
N HIS A 11 1.71 -3.64 -8.27
CA HIS A 11 2.06 -3.71 -9.69
C HIS A 11 2.13 -5.14 -10.20
N ASN A 12 1.96 -6.14 -9.31
CA ASN A 12 1.83 -7.53 -9.70
C ASN A 12 0.34 -7.85 -9.89
N ARG A 13 -0.07 -8.04 -11.14
CA ARG A 13 -1.44 -8.37 -11.53
C ARG A 13 -1.74 -9.86 -11.42
N ALA A 14 -0.73 -10.72 -11.61
CA ALA A 14 -0.86 -12.16 -11.45
C ALA A 14 0.44 -12.78 -10.93
N MET A 15 0.30 -13.79 -10.07
CA MET A 15 1.41 -14.59 -9.57
C MET A 15 1.17 -16.05 -9.94
N ILE A 16 2.16 -16.66 -10.58
CA ILE A 16 2.12 -18.06 -10.98
C ILE A 16 3.18 -18.78 -10.14
N SER A 17 2.77 -19.85 -9.45
CA SER A 17 3.70 -20.75 -8.77
C SER A 17 3.76 -22.07 -9.53
N ALA A 18 4.97 -22.56 -9.76
CA ALA A 18 5.23 -23.77 -10.51
C ALA A 18 6.12 -24.73 -9.71
N THR A 19 5.89 -26.03 -9.91
CA THR A 19 6.61 -27.11 -9.20
C THR A 19 8.07 -27.19 -9.62
N ALA A 20 8.93 -27.66 -8.71
CA ALA A 20 10.35 -27.88 -9.00
C ALA A 20 10.54 -28.70 -10.28
N GLY A 21 11.39 -28.22 -11.19
CA GLY A 21 11.67 -28.88 -12.48
C GLY A 21 10.79 -28.46 -13.66
N THR A 22 9.76 -27.63 -13.46
CA THR A 22 8.96 -27.04 -14.57
C THR A 22 9.50 -25.70 -15.08
N CYS A 23 10.41 -25.07 -14.34
CA CYS A 23 11.07 -23.82 -14.67
C CYS A 23 12.35 -23.67 -13.83
N GLY A 24 13.33 -22.91 -14.35
CA GLY A 24 14.69 -22.83 -13.79
C GLY A 24 14.92 -21.79 -12.69
N GLY A 25 13.91 -21.00 -12.31
CA GLY A 25 14.05 -19.90 -11.34
C GLY A 25 12.84 -18.97 -11.33
N ALA A 26 12.93 -17.84 -10.62
CA ALA A 26 11.88 -16.82 -10.65
C ALA A 26 12.09 -15.82 -11.81
N GLY A 27 11.01 -15.17 -12.24
CA GLY A 27 11.08 -14.15 -13.28
C GLY A 27 9.78 -13.40 -13.46
N SER A 28 9.87 -12.19 -14.00
CA SER A 28 8.73 -11.31 -14.25
C SER A 28 8.62 -10.95 -15.73
N SER A 29 7.38 -10.81 -16.21
CA SER A 29 7.05 -10.32 -17.55
C SER A 29 5.89 -9.35 -17.45
N GLY A 30 6.21 -8.06 -17.50
CA GLY A 30 5.25 -6.98 -17.22
C GLY A 30 4.75 -7.07 -15.77
N ASP A 31 3.44 -7.19 -15.62
CA ASP A 31 2.77 -7.27 -14.31
C ASP A 31 2.55 -8.74 -13.85
N VAL A 32 3.15 -9.74 -14.51
CA VAL A 32 3.03 -11.16 -14.17
C VAL A 32 4.35 -11.70 -13.64
N SER A 33 4.31 -12.33 -12.47
CA SER A 33 5.49 -12.91 -11.81
C SER A 33 5.35 -14.43 -11.69
N LEU A 34 6.39 -15.16 -12.11
CA LEU A 34 6.51 -16.61 -12.03
C LEU A 34 7.50 -17.00 -10.93
N TYR A 35 7.11 -17.93 -10.07
CA TYR A 35 7.92 -18.45 -8.97
C TYR A 35 8.00 -19.97 -9.04
N CYS A 36 9.22 -20.50 -8.96
CA CYS A 36 9.48 -21.94 -9.05
C CYS A 36 9.98 -22.46 -7.71
N HIS A 37 9.44 -23.58 -7.25
CA HIS A 37 9.91 -24.24 -6.03
C HIS A 37 11.32 -24.83 -6.26
N PRO A 38 12.28 -24.75 -5.31
CA PRO A 38 12.13 -24.31 -3.91
C PRO A 38 12.42 -22.83 -3.64
N ASP A 39 12.76 -22.02 -4.64
CA ASP A 39 13.34 -20.67 -4.48
C ASP A 39 12.33 -19.57 -4.10
N MET A 40 11.26 -19.92 -3.38
CA MET A 40 10.20 -19.00 -2.97
C MET A 40 10.55 -18.26 -1.67
N HIS A 41 11.70 -17.58 -1.64
CA HIS A 41 12.05 -16.68 -0.53
C HIS A 41 11.36 -15.32 -0.68
N ILE A 42 11.04 -14.67 0.45
CA ILE A 42 10.42 -13.34 0.46
C ILE A 42 11.27 -12.29 -0.28
N SER A 43 12.59 -12.43 -0.26
CA SER A 43 13.52 -11.58 -1.01
C SER A 43 13.36 -11.75 -2.52
N VAL A 44 13.19 -12.99 -3.01
CA VAL A 44 12.92 -13.29 -4.43
C VAL A 44 11.57 -12.71 -4.84
N PHE A 45 10.56 -12.85 -3.98
CA PHE A 45 9.25 -12.25 -4.22
C PHE A 45 9.31 -10.71 -4.33
N ILE A 46 10.06 -10.05 -3.43
CA ILE A 46 10.25 -8.60 -3.48
C ILE A 46 11.03 -8.19 -4.74
N HIS A 47 12.10 -8.93 -5.09
CA HIS A 47 12.92 -8.68 -6.28
C HIS A 47 12.08 -8.72 -7.55
N GLU A 48 11.36 -9.81 -7.80
CA GLU A 48 10.52 -9.93 -9.00
C GLU A 48 9.39 -8.90 -9.03
N SER A 49 8.81 -8.62 -7.86
CA SER A 49 7.79 -7.58 -7.76
C SER A 49 8.32 -6.19 -8.04
N ALA A 50 9.59 -5.93 -7.74
CA ALA A 50 10.23 -4.64 -7.98
C ALA A 50 10.45 -4.38 -9.48
N HIS A 51 10.67 -5.41 -10.30
CA HIS A 51 10.70 -5.27 -11.76
C HIS A 51 9.37 -4.76 -12.32
N SER A 52 8.23 -5.25 -11.81
CA SER A 52 6.91 -4.71 -12.16
C SER A 52 6.71 -3.27 -11.65
N ALA A 53 7.30 -2.94 -10.49
CA ALA A 53 7.20 -1.62 -9.87
C ALA A 53 8.12 -0.56 -10.52
N ASP A 54 9.18 -0.97 -11.21
CA ASP A 54 10.20 -0.10 -11.80
C ASP A 54 9.60 0.96 -12.74
N ARG A 55 8.63 0.57 -13.58
CA ARG A 55 7.93 1.46 -14.52
C ARG A 55 8.86 2.36 -15.36
N GLY A 56 10.07 1.86 -15.66
CA GLY A 56 11.08 2.57 -16.44
C GLY A 56 11.99 3.50 -15.64
N THR A 57 11.87 3.53 -14.31
CA THR A 57 12.74 4.31 -13.41
C THR A 57 14.20 3.91 -13.59
N SER A 58 14.47 2.62 -13.68
CA SER A 58 15.81 2.06 -13.83
C SER A 58 16.51 2.49 -15.12
N GLY A 59 15.75 2.91 -16.13
CA GLY A 59 16.28 3.45 -17.39
C GLY A 59 16.48 4.96 -17.39
N THR A 60 16.14 5.66 -16.30
CA THR A 60 16.29 7.12 -16.21
C THR A 60 17.74 7.53 -15.94
N SER A 61 18.12 8.73 -16.39
CA SER A 61 19.43 9.32 -16.08
C SER A 61 19.64 9.52 -14.58
N ASP A 62 18.57 9.75 -13.82
CA ASP A 62 18.61 9.97 -12.38
C ASP A 62 19.01 8.68 -11.64
N TRP A 63 18.46 7.53 -12.06
CA TRP A 63 18.86 6.23 -11.53
C TRP A 63 20.30 5.89 -11.90
N HIS A 64 20.67 6.00 -13.18
CA HIS A 64 22.03 5.73 -13.62
C HIS A 64 23.08 6.61 -12.90
N SER A 65 22.77 7.89 -12.71
CA SER A 65 23.65 8.82 -12.01
C SER A 65 23.81 8.46 -10.53
N ALA A 66 22.73 7.99 -9.88
CA ALA A 66 22.79 7.56 -8.49
C ALA A 66 23.69 6.32 -8.31
N VAL A 67 23.57 5.34 -9.21
CA VAL A 67 24.43 4.14 -9.21
C VAL A 67 25.90 4.53 -9.41
N GLN A 68 26.20 5.45 -10.32
CA GLN A 68 27.58 5.88 -10.60
C GLN A 68 28.21 6.75 -9.50
N GLN A 69 27.39 7.46 -8.71
CA GLN A 69 27.86 8.30 -7.61
C GLN A 69 28.11 7.51 -6.31
N ASP A 70 27.58 6.30 -6.22
CA ASP A 70 27.81 5.40 -5.10
C ASP A 70 29.12 4.62 -5.29
N SER A 71 29.79 4.35 -4.18
CA SER A 71 31.04 3.58 -4.20
C SER A 71 30.81 2.06 -4.16
N CYS A 72 29.55 1.62 -4.03
CA CYS A 72 29.16 0.22 -4.05
C CYS A 72 27.77 0.03 -4.70
N VAL A 73 27.52 -1.21 -5.12
CA VAL A 73 26.22 -1.75 -5.58
C VAL A 73 25.96 -3.05 -4.81
N PRO A 74 24.72 -3.59 -4.79
CA PRO A 74 24.41 -4.77 -3.97
C PRO A 74 25.25 -6.00 -4.36
N ASP A 75 25.54 -6.15 -5.65
CA ASP A 75 26.52 -7.10 -6.18
C ASP A 75 27.13 -6.61 -7.52
N PRO A 76 28.23 -7.22 -8.02
CA PRO A 76 28.91 -6.77 -9.24
C PRO A 76 28.04 -6.70 -10.51
N TYR A 77 26.98 -7.51 -10.61
CA TYR A 77 26.05 -7.51 -11.73
C TYR A 77 25.25 -6.21 -11.81
N GLY A 78 24.99 -5.57 -10.66
CA GLY A 78 24.26 -4.31 -10.56
C GLY A 78 24.90 -3.12 -11.30
N ASN A 79 26.20 -3.18 -11.62
CA ASN A 79 26.86 -2.16 -12.46
C ASN A 79 26.55 -2.29 -13.96
N SER A 80 26.06 -3.46 -14.39
CA SER A 80 25.86 -3.80 -15.80
C SER A 80 24.39 -3.94 -16.19
N ASN A 81 23.50 -4.09 -15.21
CA ASN A 81 22.06 -4.17 -15.41
C ASN A 81 21.33 -3.29 -14.39
N TYR A 82 20.94 -2.10 -14.81
CA TYR A 82 20.30 -1.11 -13.95
C TYR A 82 18.91 -1.53 -13.45
N ALA A 83 18.18 -2.35 -14.22
CA ALA A 83 16.89 -2.89 -13.81
C ALA A 83 17.04 -3.92 -12.68
N ASP A 84 18.04 -4.80 -12.81
CA ASP A 84 18.36 -5.76 -11.77
C ASP A 84 18.89 -5.08 -10.51
N ASN A 85 19.77 -4.08 -10.67
CA ASN A 85 20.22 -3.23 -9.58
C ASN A 85 19.03 -2.57 -8.86
N PHE A 86 18.06 -2.02 -9.59
CA PHE A 86 16.83 -1.46 -8.99
C PHE A 86 16.08 -2.49 -8.15
N ALA A 87 15.85 -3.69 -8.69
CA ALA A 87 15.15 -4.74 -7.96
C ALA A 87 15.91 -5.19 -6.69
N GLN A 88 17.23 -5.31 -6.75
CA GLN A 88 18.07 -5.67 -5.60
C GLN A 88 18.08 -4.58 -4.52
N VAL A 89 18.22 -3.31 -4.91
CA VAL A 89 18.16 -2.18 -3.99
C VAL A 89 16.75 -2.10 -3.37
N ALA A 90 15.69 -2.49 -4.08
CA ALA A 90 14.31 -2.52 -3.54
C ALA A 90 14.16 -3.55 -2.42
N VAL A 91 14.79 -4.72 -2.57
CA VAL A 91 14.86 -5.75 -1.52
C VAL A 91 15.55 -5.20 -0.28
N LEU A 92 16.72 -4.59 -0.45
CA LEU A 92 17.48 -4.02 0.68
C LEU A 92 16.69 -2.89 1.36
N TRP A 93 16.16 -1.95 0.59
CA TRP A 93 15.38 -0.84 1.13
C TRP A 93 14.16 -1.34 1.91
N THR A 94 13.45 -2.35 1.38
CA THR A 94 12.30 -2.97 2.07
C THR A 94 12.71 -3.60 3.40
N HIS A 95 13.88 -4.23 3.45
CA HIS A 95 14.42 -4.80 4.68
C HIS A 95 14.76 -3.70 5.71
N LEU A 96 15.48 -2.65 5.30
CA LEU A 96 15.87 -1.51 6.17
C LEU A 96 14.65 -0.74 6.72
N VAL A 97 13.62 -0.58 5.90
CA VAL A 97 12.35 0.07 6.28
C VAL A 97 11.53 -0.82 7.22
N GLY A 98 11.46 -2.13 6.94
CA GLY A 98 10.75 -3.09 7.78
C GLY A 98 11.28 -3.18 9.22
N GLU A 99 12.54 -2.80 9.44
CA GLU A 99 13.21 -2.83 10.75
C GLU A 99 13.15 -1.49 11.53
N ARG A 100 12.29 -0.55 11.13
CA ARG A 100 12.12 0.78 11.76
C ARG A 100 13.38 1.68 11.77
N GLN A 101 14.28 1.52 10.80
CA GLN A 101 15.44 2.41 10.61
C GLN A 101 15.18 3.51 9.56
N HIS A 102 13.95 4.03 9.47
CA HIS A 102 13.59 5.08 8.48
C HIS A 102 14.42 6.36 8.59
N ASN A 103 14.84 6.73 9.81
CA ASN A 103 15.63 7.94 10.04
C ASN A 103 17.14 7.70 9.89
N ASN A 104 17.55 6.46 9.61
CA ASN A 104 18.94 6.07 9.46
C ASN A 104 19.01 4.85 8.52
N LEU A 105 18.57 5.02 7.27
CA LEU A 105 18.65 3.99 6.23
C LEU A 105 20.10 3.51 6.12
N GLY A 106 20.42 2.43 6.83
CA GLY A 106 21.71 1.77 6.80
C GLY A 106 22.86 2.47 7.52
N GLY A 107 22.70 2.82 8.80
CA GLY A 107 23.79 3.35 9.63
C GLY A 107 25.13 2.67 9.32
N ASP A 108 26.20 3.44 9.11
CA ASP A 108 27.58 3.13 8.64
C ASP A 108 27.79 2.08 7.51
N GLN A 109 27.06 0.97 7.48
CA GLN A 109 27.24 -0.18 6.61
C GLN A 109 26.78 0.03 5.15
N PHE A 110 25.77 0.88 4.90
CA PHE A 110 25.24 1.11 3.54
C PHE A 110 25.42 2.54 3.03
N VAL A 111 26.27 3.34 3.70
CA VAL A 111 26.63 4.71 3.28
C VAL A 111 27.25 4.73 1.88
N CYS A 112 27.91 3.65 1.46
CA CYS A 112 28.47 3.51 0.12
C CYS A 112 27.41 3.47 -0.99
N MET A 113 26.15 3.17 -0.67
CA MET A 113 25.01 3.01 -1.59
C MET A 113 23.91 4.05 -1.36
N LYS A 114 24.26 5.18 -0.74
CA LYS A 114 23.28 6.16 -0.26
C LYS A 114 22.43 6.77 -1.38
N ASN A 115 22.99 6.98 -2.57
CA ASN A 115 22.27 7.67 -3.64
C ASN A 115 21.23 6.74 -4.27
N GLN A 116 21.57 5.47 -4.50
CA GLN A 116 20.64 4.42 -4.90
C GLN A 116 19.51 4.25 -3.87
N LEU A 117 19.86 4.17 -2.58
CA LEU A 117 18.86 4.07 -1.50
C LEU A 117 17.96 5.32 -1.42
N GLN A 118 18.48 6.51 -1.70
CA GLN A 118 17.68 7.74 -1.76
C GLN A 118 16.78 7.82 -2.99
N GLN A 119 17.24 7.37 -4.16
CA GLN A 119 16.40 7.32 -5.35
C GLN A 119 15.30 6.28 -5.22
N ILE A 120 15.63 5.10 -4.70
CA ILE A 120 14.61 4.07 -4.50
C ILE A 120 13.61 4.47 -3.42
N SER A 121 14.10 5.15 -2.38
CA SER A 121 13.29 5.88 -1.43
C SER A 121 12.36 6.83 -2.19
N ARG A 122 12.79 7.69 -3.09
CA ARG A 122 11.85 8.56 -3.82
C ARG A 122 10.84 7.80 -4.67
N VAL A 123 11.21 6.68 -5.27
CA VAL A 123 10.35 5.91 -6.19
C VAL A 123 9.33 5.08 -5.39
N LEU A 124 9.73 4.52 -4.27
CA LEU A 124 8.93 3.65 -3.41
C LEU A 124 8.26 4.43 -2.24
N ASP A 125 8.89 5.49 -1.72
CA ASP A 125 8.37 6.51 -0.76
C ASP A 125 7.57 7.65 -1.41
N ALA A 126 7.61 7.86 -2.73
CA ALA A 126 6.56 8.66 -3.40
C ALA A 126 5.17 8.05 -3.18
N TRP A 127 5.14 6.78 -2.77
CA TRP A 127 3.99 6.09 -2.20
C TRP A 127 4.27 5.73 -0.76
N ARG A 128 4.65 6.77 0.00
CA ARG A 128 4.74 6.81 1.44
C ARG A 128 3.70 5.82 1.99
N ILE A 129 4.10 4.98 2.93
CA ILE A 129 3.20 4.73 4.06
C ILE A 129 2.87 6.13 4.56
N GLN A 130 1.83 6.77 4.00
CA GLN A 130 1.35 8.03 4.54
C GLN A 130 1.22 7.75 6.02
N ALA A 131 1.79 8.63 6.84
CA ALA A 131 1.60 8.54 8.27
C ALA A 131 0.12 8.22 8.47
N PRO A 132 -0.20 7.09 9.13
CA PRO A 132 -1.50 6.46 9.05
C PRO A 132 -2.59 7.53 9.08
N ARG A 133 -3.24 7.75 7.95
CA ARG A 133 -4.27 8.78 7.86
C ARG A 133 -5.49 8.21 8.56
N ASN A 134 -6.04 8.97 9.49
CA ASN A 134 -7.30 8.60 10.13
C ASN A 134 -8.48 9.34 9.50
N THR A 135 -8.25 10.31 8.62
CA THR A 135 -9.28 11.19 8.08
C THR A 135 -9.20 11.36 6.57
N LEU A 136 -10.35 11.50 5.91
CA LEU A 136 -10.52 11.95 4.52
C LEU A 136 -11.41 13.18 4.47
N GLN A 137 -10.95 14.23 3.81
CA GLN A 137 -11.69 15.46 3.53
C GLN A 137 -12.54 15.31 2.27
N ALA A 138 -13.52 16.19 2.08
CA ALA A 138 -14.28 16.29 0.84
C ALA A 138 -13.37 16.40 -0.40
N GLY A 139 -13.62 15.55 -1.40
CA GLY A 139 -12.82 15.36 -2.60
C GLY A 139 -11.61 14.44 -2.45
N GLN A 140 -11.38 13.85 -1.27
CA GLN A 140 -10.33 12.84 -1.06
C GLN A 140 -10.91 11.43 -1.20
N GLN A 141 -10.02 10.49 -1.53
CA GLN A 141 -10.38 9.11 -1.80
C GLN A 141 -9.38 8.12 -1.19
N LEU A 142 -9.83 6.88 -1.03
CA LEU A 142 -8.99 5.70 -0.91
C LEU A 142 -9.05 4.95 -2.24
N GLU A 143 -7.88 4.60 -2.74
CA GLU A 143 -7.76 3.61 -3.81
C GLU A 143 -7.84 2.19 -3.25
N GLN A 144 -7.99 1.23 -4.16
CA GLN A 144 -7.92 -0.18 -3.82
C GLN A 144 -6.68 -0.53 -2.98
N ASP A 145 -6.89 -1.29 -1.91
CA ASP A 145 -5.91 -1.75 -0.92
C ASP A 145 -5.29 -0.63 -0.04
N GLU A 146 -5.77 0.61 -0.19
CA GLU A 146 -5.47 1.70 0.74
C GLU A 146 -6.33 1.63 2.00
N ALA A 147 -5.86 2.31 3.05
CA ALA A 147 -6.47 2.23 4.35
C ALA A 147 -6.42 3.54 5.13
N LEU A 148 -7.42 3.72 5.99
CA LEU A 148 -7.30 4.59 7.16
C LEU A 148 -6.91 3.76 8.38
N THR A 149 -6.21 4.38 9.32
CA THR A 149 -5.83 3.78 10.60
C THR A 149 -6.14 4.76 11.71
N SER A 150 -6.71 4.29 12.82
CA SER A 150 -7.01 5.14 13.97
C SER A 150 -5.72 5.74 14.56
N PRO A 151 -5.77 6.92 15.20
CA PRO A 151 -4.61 7.53 15.85
C PRO A 151 -3.86 6.60 16.83
N ASN A 152 -4.58 5.74 17.55
CA ASN A 152 -4.02 4.74 18.47
C ASN A 152 -3.53 3.45 17.79
N GLY A 153 -3.69 3.31 16.48
CA GLY A 153 -3.27 2.15 15.70
C GLY A 153 -4.12 0.88 15.85
N ALA A 154 -5.18 0.90 16.68
CA ALA A 154 -5.96 -0.28 17.01
C ALA A 154 -7.00 -0.67 15.94
N TYR A 155 -7.41 0.27 15.09
CA TYR A 155 -8.44 0.05 14.06
C TYR A 155 -7.94 0.42 12.69
N ARG A 156 -8.45 -0.31 11.68
CA ARG A 156 -8.07 -0.10 10.29
C ARG A 156 -9.28 -0.22 9.38
N LEU A 157 -9.54 0.81 8.57
CA LEU A 157 -10.51 0.77 7.48
C LEU A 157 -9.75 0.48 6.19
N VAL A 158 -10.11 -0.57 5.45
CA VAL A 158 -9.40 -0.97 4.22
C VAL A 158 -10.39 -1.09 3.07
N LEU A 159 -10.11 -0.43 1.94
CA LEU A 159 -10.80 -0.73 0.68
C LEU A 159 -10.14 -1.96 0.07
N GLN A 160 -10.77 -3.12 0.18
CA GLN A 160 -10.18 -4.38 -0.21
C GLN A 160 -10.12 -4.56 -1.73
N VAL A 161 -9.29 -5.51 -2.16
CA VAL A 161 -9.09 -5.84 -3.57
C VAL A 161 -10.34 -6.41 -4.27
N ASP A 162 -11.31 -6.90 -3.49
CA ASP A 162 -12.60 -7.40 -3.97
C ASP A 162 -13.69 -6.30 -4.04
N GLY A 163 -13.32 -5.05 -3.75
CA GLY A 163 -14.20 -3.87 -3.76
C GLY A 163 -14.94 -3.62 -2.47
N ASN A 164 -14.78 -4.47 -1.47
CA ASN A 164 -15.43 -4.29 -0.19
C ASN A 164 -14.66 -3.28 0.68
N LEU A 165 -15.35 -2.36 1.34
CA LEU A 165 -14.75 -1.47 2.34
C LEU A 165 -15.04 -2.05 3.72
N VAL A 166 -13.98 -2.39 4.47
CA VAL A 166 -14.10 -3.14 5.72
C VAL A 166 -13.31 -2.48 6.84
N LEU A 167 -13.96 -2.33 7.99
CA LEU A 167 -13.39 -1.83 9.23
C LEU A 167 -13.00 -3.00 10.13
N TYR A 168 -11.76 -2.99 10.63
CA TYR A 168 -11.17 -4.03 11.46
C TYR A 168 -10.75 -3.52 12.84
N VAL A 169 -10.85 -4.39 13.86
CA VAL A 169 -10.31 -4.20 15.23
C VAL A 169 -8.87 -4.73 15.37
N SER A 170 -8.07 -4.63 14.30
CA SER A 170 -6.66 -5.02 14.30
C SER A 170 -5.97 -4.55 13.01
N GLU A 171 -4.64 -4.56 13.00
CA GLU A 171 -3.84 -4.42 11.78
C GLU A 171 -3.92 -5.63 10.83
N ASN A 172 -4.44 -6.77 11.29
CA ASN A 172 -4.70 -7.92 10.42
C ASN A 172 -6.14 -7.86 9.88
N THR A 173 -6.28 -8.07 8.57
CA THR A 173 -7.58 -7.99 7.87
C THR A 173 -8.28 -9.35 7.82
N LEU A 174 -8.16 -10.13 8.91
CA LEU A 174 -8.82 -11.43 9.01
C LEU A 174 -10.33 -11.23 9.21
N PRO A 175 -11.20 -12.05 8.60
CA PRO A 175 -12.65 -11.90 8.73
C PRO A 175 -13.15 -11.87 10.19
N ALA A 176 -12.50 -12.62 11.08
CA ALA A 176 -12.84 -12.66 12.51
C ALA A 176 -12.67 -11.31 13.23
N ASN A 177 -11.90 -10.38 12.66
CA ASN A 177 -11.64 -9.07 13.23
C ASN A 177 -12.43 -7.95 12.54
N ALA A 178 -13.31 -8.28 11.59
CA ALA A 178 -14.15 -7.29 10.92
C ALA A 178 -15.26 -6.81 11.87
N LEU A 179 -15.35 -5.49 12.07
CA LEU A 179 -16.40 -4.83 12.85
C LEU A 179 -17.56 -4.38 11.97
N TRP A 180 -17.25 -3.91 10.75
CA TRP A 180 -18.24 -3.38 9.81
C TRP A 180 -17.75 -3.51 8.37
N THR A 181 -18.70 -3.58 7.44
CA THR A 181 -18.43 -3.69 6.01
C THR A 181 -19.55 -3.07 5.18
N THR A 182 -19.21 -2.54 4.01
CA THR A 182 -20.19 -2.08 3.01
C THR A 182 -20.90 -3.22 2.26
N GLY A 183 -20.30 -4.42 2.22
CA GLY A 183 -20.78 -5.53 1.39
C GLY A 183 -20.71 -5.25 -0.11
N SER A 184 -19.84 -4.33 -0.53
CA SER A 184 -19.77 -3.80 -1.90
C SER A 184 -18.86 -4.65 -2.79
N PHE A 185 -19.24 -5.88 -3.08
CA PHE A 185 -18.43 -6.78 -3.91
C PHE A 185 -18.64 -6.49 -5.40
N ARG A 186 -17.60 -6.06 -6.12
CA ARG A 186 -17.62 -5.88 -7.59
C ARG A 186 -16.28 -6.22 -8.21
N ARG A 187 -16.21 -6.24 -9.55
CA ARG A 187 -14.93 -6.37 -10.27
C ARG A 187 -14.23 -5.00 -10.32
N GLY A 188 -12.94 -4.98 -9.95
CA GLY A 188 -12.15 -3.75 -9.83
C GLY A 188 -11.61 -3.17 -11.15
N PRO A 189 -10.81 -2.09 -11.07
CA PRO A 189 -10.33 -1.44 -9.84
C PRO A 189 -11.43 -0.69 -9.05
N HIS A 190 -11.20 -0.40 -7.78
CA HIS A 190 -12.16 0.29 -6.91
C HIS A 190 -11.59 1.56 -6.31
N ARG A 191 -12.45 2.55 -6.09
CA ARG A 191 -12.14 3.70 -5.25
C ARG A 191 -13.29 4.02 -4.30
N PHE A 192 -12.96 4.48 -3.11
CA PHE A 192 -13.89 5.04 -2.14
C PHE A 192 -13.65 6.53 -2.04
N GLU A 193 -14.69 7.34 -2.18
CA GLU A 193 -14.59 8.79 -2.25
C GLU A 193 -15.49 9.46 -1.21
N VAL A 194 -14.93 10.44 -0.47
CA VAL A 194 -15.72 11.43 0.26
C VAL A 194 -16.07 12.52 -0.75
N GLN A 195 -17.25 12.46 -1.32
CA GLN A 195 -17.63 13.33 -2.41
C GLN A 195 -17.83 14.77 -1.96
N ARG A 196 -17.58 15.72 -2.86
CA ARG A 196 -17.81 17.14 -2.60
C ARG A 196 -19.28 17.51 -2.46
N ASP A 197 -20.20 16.65 -2.83
CA ASP A 197 -21.63 16.83 -2.57
C ASP A 197 -22.05 16.38 -1.16
N GLY A 198 -21.13 15.82 -0.36
CA GLY A 198 -21.40 15.31 0.99
C GLY A 198 -21.80 13.84 1.04
N ASN A 199 -21.68 13.09 -0.05
CA ASN A 199 -21.92 11.64 -0.06
C ASN A 199 -20.61 10.84 0.14
N LEU A 200 -20.72 9.63 0.68
CA LEU A 200 -19.63 8.66 0.70
C LEU A 200 -19.94 7.58 -0.32
N VAL A 201 -19.06 7.32 -1.28
CA VAL A 201 -19.38 6.42 -2.40
C VAL A 201 -18.22 5.51 -2.75
N ILE A 202 -18.51 4.24 -3.02
CA ILE A 202 -17.56 3.30 -3.61
C ILE A 202 -17.89 3.14 -5.08
N TYR A 203 -16.91 3.38 -5.95
CA TYR A 203 -17.00 3.18 -7.38
C TYR A 203 -16.25 1.93 -7.82
N ASP A 204 -16.79 1.23 -8.81
CA ASP A 204 -16.09 0.16 -9.52
C ASP A 204 -15.25 0.69 -10.70
N GLY A 205 -14.60 -0.22 -11.43
CA GLY A 205 -13.67 0.12 -12.51
C GLY A 205 -14.33 0.78 -13.72
N ASN A 206 -15.66 0.67 -13.84
CA ASN A 206 -16.47 1.34 -14.87
C ASN A 206 -17.06 2.66 -14.37
N ASN A 207 -16.58 3.14 -13.21
CA ASN A 207 -17.07 4.34 -12.56
C ASN A 207 -18.56 4.23 -12.14
N GLN A 208 -19.06 3.02 -11.90
CA GLN A 208 -20.42 2.80 -11.40
C GLN A 208 -20.43 2.72 -9.87
N PRO A 209 -21.37 3.40 -9.20
CA PRO A 209 -21.47 3.32 -7.75
C PRO A 209 -21.91 1.92 -7.33
N SER A 210 -21.13 1.32 -6.44
CA SER A 210 -21.37 -0.01 -5.87
C SER A 210 -21.99 0.05 -4.47
N TRP A 211 -21.76 1.16 -3.76
CA TRP A 211 -22.33 1.49 -2.46
C TRP A 211 -22.33 3.01 -2.26
N ALA A 212 -23.30 3.53 -1.51
CA ALA A 212 -23.32 4.93 -1.08
C ALA A 212 -23.93 5.08 0.33
N SER A 213 -23.46 6.07 1.10
CA SER A 213 -24.04 6.43 2.42
C SER A 213 -25.40 7.12 2.30
N ASN A 214 -25.72 7.66 1.12
CA ASN A 214 -26.91 8.47 0.84
C ASN A 214 -27.00 9.76 1.67
N THR A 215 -25.84 10.39 1.94
CA THR A 215 -25.73 11.64 2.74
C THR A 215 -25.55 12.90 1.89
N HIS A 216 -25.76 12.79 0.57
CA HIS A 216 -25.66 13.90 -0.38
C HIS A 216 -26.46 15.14 0.08
N GLY A 217 -25.87 16.32 -0.11
CA GLY A 217 -26.43 17.61 0.28
C GLY A 217 -26.25 17.99 1.75
N GLN A 218 -25.82 17.08 2.62
CA GLN A 218 -25.74 17.35 4.06
C GLN A 218 -24.43 18.02 4.51
N SER A 219 -23.33 17.81 3.78
CA SER A 219 -22.06 18.50 4.04
C SER A 219 -21.22 18.71 2.77
N ALA A 220 -21.81 19.40 1.80
CA ALA A 220 -21.11 19.72 0.56
C ALA A 220 -19.83 20.52 0.82
N ASN A 221 -18.73 20.11 0.18
CA ASN A 221 -17.37 20.68 0.24
C ASN A 221 -16.68 20.72 1.61
N HIS A 222 -17.39 20.45 2.70
CA HIS A 222 -16.88 20.63 4.06
C HIS A 222 -16.96 19.36 4.92
N GLY A 223 -17.56 18.29 4.38
CA GLY A 223 -17.65 17.02 5.07
C GLY A 223 -16.28 16.35 5.19
N HIS A 224 -16.08 15.62 6.29
CA HIS A 224 -14.90 14.78 6.47
C HIS A 224 -15.25 13.47 7.15
N LEU A 225 -14.62 12.39 6.71
CA LEU A 225 -14.71 11.06 7.30
C LEU A 225 -13.54 10.84 8.23
N ALA A 226 -13.77 10.41 9.47
CA ALA A 226 -12.74 10.14 10.46
C ALA A 226 -12.90 8.75 11.09
N LEU A 227 -11.81 8.00 11.16
CA LEU A 227 -11.66 6.77 11.95
C LEU A 227 -11.11 7.13 13.33
N GLN A 228 -11.86 6.77 14.37
CA GLN A 228 -11.64 7.21 15.74
C GLN A 228 -10.97 6.12 16.59
N ASP A 229 -10.41 6.53 17.71
CA ASP A 229 -9.73 5.64 18.67
C ASP A 229 -10.68 4.71 19.42
N ASP A 230 -11.98 4.96 19.36
CA ASP A 230 -13.03 4.11 19.93
C ASP A 230 -13.56 3.04 18.95
N GLY A 231 -12.98 2.99 17.73
CA GLY A 231 -13.37 2.06 16.68
C GLY A 231 -14.55 2.53 15.83
N ASN A 232 -15.04 3.75 16.00
CA ASN A 232 -16.10 4.29 15.15
C ASN A 232 -15.53 4.95 13.88
N LEU A 233 -16.19 4.72 12.75
CA LEU A 233 -15.96 5.47 11.51
C LEU A 233 -17.12 6.44 11.34
N VAL A 234 -16.82 7.74 11.34
CA VAL A 234 -17.85 8.78 11.39
C VAL A 234 -17.61 9.83 10.31
N PHE A 235 -18.68 10.19 9.60
CA PHE A 235 -18.70 11.31 8.68
C PHE A 235 -19.33 12.52 9.36
N TYR A 236 -18.59 13.62 9.39
CA TYR A 236 -18.93 14.85 10.07
C TYR A 236 -19.17 15.99 9.09
N ASP A 237 -19.99 16.95 9.53
CA ASP A 237 -20.08 18.25 8.90
C ASP A 237 -18.99 19.24 9.39
N ASN A 238 -19.05 20.47 8.90
CA ASN A 238 -18.12 21.55 9.27
C ASN A 238 -18.26 22.00 10.75
N ASN A 239 -19.39 21.69 11.39
CA ASN A 239 -19.65 22.02 12.79
C ASN A 239 -19.33 20.83 13.72
N HIS A 240 -18.63 19.81 13.21
CA HIS A 240 -18.32 18.56 13.90
C HIS A 240 -19.58 17.78 14.35
N GLN A 241 -20.71 17.97 13.67
CA GLN A 241 -21.91 17.17 13.90
C GLN A 241 -21.85 15.87 13.09
N PRO A 242 -22.11 14.70 13.71
CA PRO A 242 -22.08 13.43 13.02
C PRO A 242 -23.29 13.32 12.07
N ILE A 243 -23.01 13.13 10.78
CA ILE A 243 -24.01 12.89 9.73
C ILE A 243 -24.27 11.40 9.54
N TRP A 244 -23.20 10.60 9.58
CA TRP A 244 -23.26 9.15 9.40
C TRP A 244 -22.20 8.48 10.25
N ALA A 245 -22.49 7.28 10.74
CA ALA A 245 -21.53 6.48 11.48
C ALA A 245 -21.69 4.98 11.17
N SER A 246 -20.58 4.24 11.26
CA SER A 246 -20.60 2.77 11.20
C SER A 246 -21.28 2.13 12.40
N ASN A 247 -21.47 2.88 13.50
CA ASN A 247 -22.03 2.42 14.78
C ASN A 247 -21.25 1.22 15.37
N THR A 248 -19.93 1.26 15.19
CA THR A 248 -18.99 0.24 15.69
C THR A 248 -18.24 0.71 16.93
N CYS A 249 -18.66 1.83 17.50
CA CYS A 249 -18.01 2.35 18.70
C CYS A 249 -18.08 1.35 19.86
N CYS A 250 -17.07 1.49 20.69
CA CYS A 250 -16.86 0.88 21.99
C CYS A 250 -16.41 -0.58 21.99
N PHE A 251 -15.97 -1.12 20.84
CA PHE A 251 -15.24 -2.39 20.84
C PHE A 251 -13.82 -2.18 21.36
N ILE A 252 -13.58 -2.36 22.66
CA ILE A 252 -12.21 -2.27 23.20
C ILE A 252 -11.35 -3.37 22.56
N ALA A 253 -10.45 -2.98 21.65
CA ALA A 253 -9.43 -3.87 21.13
C ALA A 253 -8.60 -4.43 22.30
N PRO A 254 -8.40 -5.75 22.42
CA PRO A 254 -7.57 -6.31 23.48
C PRO A 254 -6.15 -5.75 23.36
N ARG A 255 -5.65 -5.17 24.47
CA ARG A 255 -4.26 -4.69 24.54
C ARG A 255 -3.32 -5.87 24.32
N VAL A 256 -2.45 -5.77 23.32
CA VAL A 256 -1.33 -6.70 23.09
C VAL A 256 -0.14 -6.25 23.93
#